data_AF-A0AA41X7G0-F1
#
_entry.id   AF-A0AA41X7G0-F1
#
_cell.length_a   1.000
_cell.length_b   1.000
_cell.length_c   1.000
_cell.angle_alpha   90.00
_cell.angle_beta   90.00
_cell.angle_gamma   90.00
#
_symmetry.space_group_name_H-M   'P 1'
#
loop_
_entity.id
_entity.type
_entity.pdbx_description
1 polymer ?
#
loop_
_entity_poly.entity_id
_entity_poly.type
_entity_poly.pdbx_seq_one_letter_code
_entity_poly.pdbx_strand_id
1 'polypeptide(L)' 'MEMYTEAYKRYSEKCQRFGIHSIDFLSFIQSLTTEQILLMLGDAD' A
#
# COMPACT_ATOMS: atom_id res chain seq x y z
N MET A 1 -8.12 -7.40 -6.86
CA MET A 1 -6.76 -6.89 -7.14
C MET A 1 -6.71 -5.37 -7.11
N GLU A 2 -7.71 -4.67 -7.65
CA GLU A 2 -7.74 -3.20 -7.76
C GLU A 2 -7.47 -2.46 -6.43
N MET A 3 -8.12 -2.87 -5.34
CA MET A 3 -7.87 -2.34 -3.98
C MET A 3 -6.38 -2.43 -3.58
N TYR A 4 -5.75 -3.60 -3.76
CA TYR A 4 -4.34 -3.79 -3.44
C TYR A 4 -3.43 -2.93 -4.33
N THR A 5 -3.76 -2.83 -5.62
CA THR A 5 -3.04 -1.99 -6.58
C THR A 5 -3.09 -0.52 -6.19
N GLU A 6 -4.25 -0.01 -5.79
CA GLU A 6 -4.39 1.39 -5.38
C GLU A 6 -3.65 1.68 -4.07
N ALA A 7 -3.74 0.78 -3.09
CA ALA A 7 -2.99 0.90 -1.85
C ALA A 7 -1.47 0.89 -2.10
N TYR A 8 -1.00 0.02 -3.00
CA TYR A 8 0.40 -0.03 -3.38
C TYR A 8 0.88 1.23 -4.10
N LYS A 9 0.02 1.83 -4.94
CA LYS A 9 0.32 3.12 -5.58
C LYS A 9 0.51 4.22 -4.54
N ARG A 10 -0.42 4.36 -3.59
CA ARG A 10 -0.30 5.35 -2.49
C ARG A 10 0.93 5.10 -1.61
N TYR A 11 1.23 3.83 -1.32
CA TYR A 11 2.44 3.44 -0.60
C TYR A 11 3.71 3.86 -1.36
N SER A 12 3.78 3.58 -2.66
CA SER A 12 4.93 3.90 -3.52
C SER A 12 5.15 5.41 -3.64
N GLU A 13 4.07 6.18 -3.81
CA GLU A 13 4.11 7.64 -3.83
C GLU A 13 4.63 8.21 -2.49
N LYS A 14 4.20 7.65 -1.36
CA LYS A 14 4.75 8.03 -0.05
C LYS A 14 6.24 7.69 0.05
N CYS A 15 6.66 6.50 -0.36
CA CYS A 15 8.08 6.10 -0.36
C CYS A 15 8.93 7.10 -1.15
N GLN A 16 8.49 7.48 -2.35
CA GLN A 16 9.18 8.47 -3.17
C GLN A 16 9.29 9.84 -2.48
N ARG A 17 8.21 10.30 -1.83
CA ARG A 17 8.20 11.57 -1.08
C ARG A 17 9.17 11.58 0.10
N PHE A 18 9.40 10.44 0.73
CA PHE A 18 10.37 10.29 1.81
C PHE A 18 11.79 9.97 1.31
N GLY A 19 12.00 9.83 0.00
CA GLY A 19 13.29 9.49 -0.59
C GLY A 19 13.74 8.05 -0.33
N ILE A 20 12.79 7.14 -0.07
CA ILE A 20 13.05 5.72 0.17
C ILE A 20 12.52 4.86 -0.98
N HIS A 21 13.09 3.67 -1.12
CA HIS A 21 12.62 2.69 -2.10
C HIS A 21 11.43 1.91 -1.55
N SER A 22 10.39 1.75 -2.37
CA SER A 22 9.31 0.82 -2.09
C SER A 22 9.76 -0.63 -2.28
N ILE A 23 9.21 -1.55 -1.49
CA ILE A 23 9.28 -2.99 -1.77
C ILE A 23 8.39 -3.35 -2.96
N ASP A 24 8.56 -4.54 -3.55
CA ASP A 24 7.73 -4.99 -4.66
C ASP A 24 6.27 -5.28 -4.24
N PHE A 25 5.39 -5.36 -5.24
CA PHE A 25 3.95 -5.50 -5.03
C PHE A 25 3.56 -6.79 -4.30
N LEU A 26 4.22 -7.92 -4.59
CA LEU A 26 3.89 -9.19 -3.94
C LEU A 26 4.31 -9.17 -2.49
N SER A 27 5.51 -8.66 -2.20
CA SER A 27 5.98 -8.47 -0.82
C SER A 27 5.07 -7.52 -0.04
N PHE A 28 4.58 -6.45 -0.67
CA PHE A 28 3.61 -5.54 -0.07
C PHE A 28 2.30 -6.23 0.32
N ILE A 29 1.70 -7.01 -0.59
CA ILE A 29 0.46 -7.75 -0.31
C ILE A 29 0.67 -8.78 0.81
N GLN A 30 1.80 -9.49 0.80
CA GLN A 30 2.09 -10.52 1.81
C GLN A 30 2.36 -9.93 3.19
N SER A 31 2.78 -8.67 3.26
CA SER A 31 3.14 -7.99 4.52
C SER A 31 1.95 -7.35 5.23
N LEU A 32 0.77 -7.28 4.59
CA LEU A 32 -0.37 -6.54 5.11
C LEU A 32 -1.65 -7.37 5.12
N THR A 33 -2.47 -7.18 6.15
CA THR A 33 -3.84 -7.69 6.18
C THR A 33 -4.75 -6.83 5.30
N THR A 34 -5.88 -7.39 4.89
CA THR A 34 -6.91 -6.63 4.16
C THR A 34 -7.39 -5.40 4.93
N GLU A 35 -7.52 -5.47 6.25
CA GLU A 35 -7.89 -4.34 7.10
C GLU A 35 -6.84 -3.21 7.06
N GLN A 36 -5.56 -3.56 7.07
CA GLN A 36 -4.47 -2.58 6.95
C GLN A 36 -4.45 -1.92 5.57
N ILE A 37 -4.78 -2.66 4.51
CA ILE A 37 -4.96 -2.10 3.17
C ILE A 37 -6.11 -1.09 3.15
N LEU A 38 -7.26 -1.42 3.78
CA LEU A 38 -8.41 -0.50 3.86
C LEU A 38 -8.09 0.77 4.65
N LEU A 39 -7.34 0.65 5.75
CA LEU A 39 -6.83 1.81 6.50
C LEU A 39 -5.94 2.72 5.64
N MET A 40 -5.13 2.14 4.76
CA MET A 40 -4.30 2.92 3.82
C MET A 40 -5.14 3.65 2.75
N LEU A 41 -6.31 3.11 2.42
CA LEU A 41 -7.23 3.72 1.46
C LEU A 41 -8.13 4.79 2.09
N GLY A 42 -8.25 4.80 3.42
CA GLY A 42 -9.15 5.70 4.15
C GLY A 42 -10.59 5.19 4.17
N ASP A 43 -10.78 3.89 3.93
CA ASP A 43 -12.09 3.21 3.85
C ASP A 43 -12.39 2.38 5.11
N ALA A 44 -11.73 2.67 6.23
CA ALA A 44 -12.06 2.08 7.53
C ALA A 44 -13.01 3.02 8.28
N ASP A 45 -14.24 2.55 8.55
CA ASP A 45 -15.22 3.20 9.44
C ASP A 45 -14.64 3.47 10.84
#